data_AF-A0A6N7IYV7-F1
#
_entry.id   AF-A0A6N7IYV7-F1
#
_cell.length_a   1.000
_cell.length_b   1.000
_cell.length_c   1.000
_cell.angle_alpha   90.00
_cell.angle_beta   90.00
_cell.angle_gamma   90.00
#
_symmetry.space_group_name_H-M   'P 1'
#
loop_
_entity.id
_entity.type
_entity.pdbx_description
1 polymer ?
#
loop_
_entity_poly.entity_id
_entity_poly.type
_entity_poly.pdbx_seq_one_letter_code
_entity_poly.pdbx_strand_id
1 'polypeptide(L)'
;MLVKSKVPEALIKKSYASSSAVAWTIYQKYVNSVPLYGQEKDWKQYGAALSRSTLAGWIIQCSQTCFFPVIDYCTKAVLRDYAMGDEPRMQC
;
A
#
# COMPACT_ATOMS: atom_id res chain seq x y z
N MET A 1 -5.15 15.88 30.36
CA MET A 1 -4.00 15.06 29.93
C MET A 1 -4.18 14.78 28.44
N LEU A 2 -3.45 15.50 27.57
CA LEU A 2 -3.49 15.21 26.13
C LEU A 2 -2.77 13.89 25.91
N VAL A 3 -3.54 12.80 25.80
CA VAL A 3 -3.04 11.49 25.41
C VAL A 3 -2.53 11.64 23.99
N LYS A 4 -1.20 11.74 23.82
CA LYS A 4 -0.58 11.60 22.51
C LYS A 4 -0.90 10.18 22.04
N SER A 5 -1.84 10.08 21.10
CA SER A 5 -2.10 8.86 20.34
C SER A 5 -0.77 8.36 19.81
N LYS A 6 -0.47 7.07 20.06
CA LYS A 6 0.68 6.37 19.47
C LYS A 6 0.58 6.59 17.97
N VAL A 7 1.37 7.52 17.43
CA VAL A 7 1.54 7.66 15.99
C VAL A 7 2.08 6.30 15.56
N PRO A 8 1.36 5.54 14.71
CA PRO A 8 1.88 4.26 14.24
C PRO A 8 3.25 4.53 13.64
N GLU A 9 4.22 3.69 14.00
CA GLU A 9 5.60 3.80 13.58
C GLU A 9 5.61 4.13 12.08
N ALA A 10 6.28 5.23 11.70
CA ALA A 10 6.22 5.74 10.34
C ALA A 10 6.44 4.58 9.37
N LEU A 11 5.42 4.31 8.53
CA LEU A 11 5.38 3.15 7.62
C LEU A 11 6.63 3.07 6.75
N ILE A 12 7.35 4.19 6.58
CA ILE A 12 8.60 4.28 5.86
C ILE A 12 9.58 5.15 6.66
N LYS A 13 10.57 4.52 7.29
CA LYS A 13 11.66 5.23 7.98
C LYS A 13 12.45 6.05 6.95
N LYS A 14 12.60 7.37 7.20
CA LYS A 14 13.36 8.36 6.39
C LYS A 14 12.73 8.79 5.04
N SER A 15 11.43 8.59 4.82
CA SER A 15 10.76 9.14 3.63
C SER A 15 9.86 10.33 3.97
N TYR A 16 9.72 11.29 3.06
CA TYR A 16 8.73 12.38 3.13
C TYR A 16 7.27 11.88 3.06
N ALA A 17 7.08 10.57 3.01
CA ALA A 17 5.78 9.92 2.93
C ALA A 17 5.07 9.97 4.28
N SER A 18 4.02 10.79 4.38
CA SER A 18 3.01 10.61 5.42
C SER A 18 2.25 9.31 5.17
N SER A 19 1.79 8.63 6.23
CA SER A 19 0.94 7.45 6.13
C SER A 19 -0.30 7.69 5.24
N SER A 20 -0.82 8.92 5.25
CA SER A 20 -1.92 9.37 4.38
C SER A 20 -1.54 9.43 2.90
N ALA A 21 -0.36 9.94 2.57
CA ALA A 21 0.14 10.01 1.19
C ALA A 21 0.37 8.61 0.60
N VAL A 22 0.86 7.67 1.40
CA VAL A 22 1.04 6.29 0.96
C VAL A 22 -0.31 5.59 0.77
N ALA A 23 -1.25 5.76 1.71
CA ALA A 23 -2.61 5.22 1.58
C ALA A 23 -3.30 5.74 0.31
N TRP A 24 -3.15 7.04 0.01
CA TRP A 24 -3.67 7.64 -1.22
C TRP A 24 -3.06 7.04 -2.49
N THR A 25 -1.74 6.81 -2.48
CA THR A 25 -1.02 6.18 -3.61
C THR A 25 -1.51 4.75 -3.87
N ILE A 26 -1.69 3.96 -2.80
CA ILE A 26 -2.24 2.60 -2.86
C ILE A 26 -3.68 2.62 -3.37
N TYR A 27 -4.52 3.52 -2.83
CA TYR A 27 -5.91 3.68 -3.27
C TYR A 27 -5.99 4.00 -4.77
N GLN A 28 -5.23 4.99 -5.22
CA GLN A 28 -5.14 5.36 -6.64
C GLN A 28 -4.69 4.18 -7.51
N LYS A 29 -3.76 3.33 -7.02
CA LYS A 29 -3.21 2.22 -7.80
C LYS A 29 -4.17 1.03 -7.92
N TYR A 30 -4.81 0.65 -6.81
CA TYR A 30 -5.58 -0.59 -6.73
C TYR A 30 -7.10 -0.38 -6.85
N VAL A 31 -7.63 0.74 -6.37
CA VAL A 31 -9.07 1.05 -6.45
C VAL A 31 -9.38 1.77 -7.75
N ASN A 32 -8.60 2.80 -8.08
CA ASN A 32 -8.82 3.59 -9.30
C ASN A 32 -8.05 3.06 -10.52
N SER A 33 -7.28 1.98 -10.37
CA SER A 33 -6.46 1.37 -11.44
C SER A 33 -5.53 2.37 -12.15
N VAL A 34 -5.12 3.44 -11.48
CA VAL A 34 -4.24 4.47 -12.06
C VAL A 34 -2.81 3.92 -12.14
N PRO A 35 -2.19 3.91 -13.32
CA PRO A 35 -0.81 3.46 -13.46
C PRO A 35 0.17 4.45 -12.79
N LEU A 36 1.31 3.93 -12.32
CA LEU A 36 2.32 4.70 -11.57
C LEU A 36 2.87 5.90 -12.37
N TYR A 37 2.91 5.83 -13.70
CA TYR A 37 3.32 6.97 -14.53
C TYR A 37 2.27 8.09 -14.56
N GLY A 38 0.98 7.75 -14.45
CA GLY A 38 -0.11 8.73 -14.33
C GLY A 38 -0.04 9.43 -12.98
N GLN A 39 0.15 8.64 -11.91
CA GLN A 39 0.36 9.18 -10.58
C GLN A 39 1.57 10.11 -10.51
N GLU A 40 2.69 9.76 -11.13
CA GLU A 40 3.89 10.62 -11.20
C GLU A 40 3.55 12.02 -11.77
N LYS A 41 2.70 12.08 -12.80
CA LYS A 41 2.26 13.33 -13.41
C LYS A 41 1.34 14.12 -12.47
N ASP A 42 0.41 13.46 -11.79
CA ASP A 42 -0.48 14.10 -10.81
C ASP A 42 0.30 14.70 -9.64
N TRP A 43 1.25 13.95 -9.08
CA TRP A 43 2.11 14.43 -8.00
C TRP A 43 2.96 15.65 -8.44
N LYS A 44 3.45 15.66 -9.69
CA LYS A 44 4.12 16.84 -10.26
C LYS A 44 3.20 18.05 -10.35
N GLN A 45 1.91 17.87 -10.66
CA GLN A 45 0.93 18.97 -10.65
C GLN A 45 0.66 19.50 -9.25
N TYR A 46 0.66 18.64 -8.23
CA TYR A 46 0.58 19.06 -6.83
C TYR A 46 1.87 19.69 -6.28
N GLY A 47 2.91 19.86 -7.11
CA GLY A 47 4.19 20.45 -6.74
C GLY A 47 5.16 19.51 -6.02
N ALA A 48 4.83 18.21 -5.93
CA ALA A 48 5.69 17.20 -5.33
C ALA A 48 6.38 16.37 -6.43
N ALA A 49 7.69 16.61 -6.64
CA ALA A 49 8.50 15.84 -7.57
C ALA A 49 8.85 14.45 -7.02
N LEU A 50 7.87 13.54 -7.00
CA LEU A 50 8.06 12.15 -6.61
C LEU A 50 8.38 11.29 -7.84
N SER A 51 9.36 10.40 -7.70
CA SER A 51 9.69 9.44 -8.77
C SER A 51 8.81 8.18 -8.66
N ARG A 52 8.60 7.49 -9.78
CA ARG A 52 7.95 6.17 -9.80
C ARG A 52 8.60 5.18 -8.84
N SER A 53 9.93 5.20 -8.73
CA SER A 53 10.71 4.35 -7.82
C SER A 53 10.36 4.61 -6.35
N THR A 54 10.18 5.89 -6.00
CA THR A 54 9.79 6.31 -4.66
C THR A 54 8.38 5.82 -4.33
N LEU A 55 7.42 6.03 -5.24
CA LEU A 55 6.03 5.57 -5.07
C LEU A 55 5.94 4.04 -4.97
N ALA A 56 6.69 3.31 -5.80
CA ALA A 56 6.76 1.85 -5.74
C ALA A 56 7.39 1.36 -4.43
N GLY A 57 8.46 2.01 -3.98
CA GLY A 57 9.08 1.73 -2.68
C GLY A 57 8.09 1.91 -1.53
N TRP A 58 7.20 2.90 -1.62
CA TRP A 58 6.16 3.12 -0.62
C TRP A 58 5.14 1.99 -0.56
N ILE A 59 4.67 1.54 -1.73
CA ILE A 59 3.71 0.43 -1.82
C ILE A 59 4.32 -0.87 -1.25
N ILE A 60 5.58 -1.16 -1.58
CA ILE A 60 6.27 -2.39 -1.12
C ILE A 60 6.43 -2.39 0.40
N GLN A 61 6.93 -1.29 0.99
CA GLN A 61 7.13 -1.17 2.43
C GLN A 61 5.81 -1.28 3.21
N CYS A 62 4.75 -0.63 2.72
CA CYS A 62 3.42 -0.77 3.32
C CYS A 62 2.88 -2.18 3.20
N SER A 63 3.14 -2.88 2.09
CA SER A 63 2.70 -4.26 1.91
C SER A 63 3.35 -5.21 2.91
N GLN A 64 4.66 -5.08 3.09
CA GLN A 64 5.40 -5.89 4.06
C GLN A 64 4.96 -5.63 5.50
N THR A 65 4.65 -4.38 5.84
CA THR A 65 4.33 -4.01 7.22
C THR A 65 2.87 -4.29 7.58
N CYS A 66 1.93 -3.98 6.69
CA CYS A 66 0.49 -4.02 7.00
C CYS A 66 -0.19 -5.29 6.47
N PHE A 67 0.15 -5.75 5.28
CA PHE A 67 -0.56 -6.85 4.63
C PHE A 67 0.04 -8.22 4.96
N PHE A 68 1.34 -8.30 5.23
CA PHE A 68 2.00 -9.57 5.59
C PHE A 68 1.33 -10.34 6.75
N PRO A 69 0.97 -9.74 7.91
CA PRO A 69 0.32 -10.49 9.00
C PRO A 69 -1.07 -11.00 8.62
N VAL A 70 -1.80 -10.25 7.79
CA VAL A 70 -3.13 -10.65 7.30
C VAL A 70 -3.00 -11.82 6.32
N ILE A 71 -2.04 -11.73 5.39
CA ILE A 71 -1.76 -12.80 4.42
C ILE A 71 -1.30 -14.07 5.15
N ASP A 72 -0.40 -13.96 6.13
CA ASP A 72 0.06 -15.10 6.93
C ASP A 72 -1.11 -15.78 7.68
N TYR A 73 -2.02 -14.99 8.25
CA TYR A 73 -3.23 -15.52 8.88
C TYR A 73 -4.14 -16.24 7.89
N CYS A 74 -4.46 -15.60 6.75
CA CYS A 74 -5.28 -16.22 5.69
C CYS A 74 -4.64 -17.50 5.16
N THR A 75 -3.32 -17.50 4.96
CA THR A 75 -2.57 -18.67 4.49
C THR A 75 -2.70 -19.84 5.47
N LYS A 76 -2.58 -19.57 6.77
CA LYS A 76 -2.77 -20.59 7.82
C LYS A 76 -4.21 -21.10 7.90
N ALA A 77 -5.19 -20.24 7.67
CA ALA A 77 -6.61 -20.61 7.67
C ALA A 77 -6.97 -21.52 6.49
N VAL A 78 -6.49 -21.18 5.29
CA VAL A 78 -6.69 -21.98 4.05
C VAL A 78 -6.10 -23.39 4.17
N LEU A 79 -4.99 -23.55 4.89
CA LEU A 79 -4.35 -24.85 5.12
C LEU A 79 -5.10 -25.75 6.11
N ARG A 80 -6.06 -25.23 6.90
CA ARG A 80 -6.77 -25.99 7.93
C ARG A 80 -8.11 -26.55 7.47
N ASP A 81 -8.91 -25.77 6.74
CA ASP A 81 -10.28 -26.13 6.37
C ASP A 81 -10.51 -25.79 4.89
N TYR A 82 -10.64 -26.83 4.05
CA TYR A 82 -11.10 -26.80 2.65
C TYR A 82 -11.01 -25.45 1.92
N ALA A 83 -9.93 -25.29 1.14
CA ALA A 83 -9.70 -24.12 0.30
C ALA A 83 -10.67 -24.08 -0.90
N MET A 84 -11.76 -23.34 -0.79
CA MET A 84 -12.57 -22.95 -1.96
C MET A 84 -11.89 -21.75 -2.64
N GLY A 85 -11.06 -22.01 -3.64
CA GLY A 85 -10.44 -20.98 -4.46
C GLY A 85 -11.40 -20.54 -5.56
N ASP A 86 -12.08 -19.42 -5.40
CA ASP A 86 -12.67 -18.73 -6.55
C ASP A 86 -11.51 -18.05 -7.29
N GLU A 87 -11.14 -18.58 -8.47
CA GLU A 87 -10.22 -17.92 -9.40
C GLU A 87 -10.99 -16.81 -10.13
N PRO A 88 -10.82 -15.51 -9.78
CA PRO A 88 -11.23 -14.47 -10.70
C PRO A 88 -10.34 -14.56 -11.93
N ARG A 89 -10.95 -14.59 -13.12
CA ARG A 89 -10.23 -14.63 -14.40
C ARG A 89 -9.34 -13.39 -14.52
N MET A 90 -8.06 -13.54 -14.18
CA MET A 90 -7.06 -12.51 -14.43
C MET A 90 -6.81 -12.48 -15.94
N GLN A 91 -7.24 -11.41 -16.61
CA GLN A 91 -6.84 -11.16 -17.99
C GLN A 91 -5.39 -10.68 -17.95
N CYS A 92 -4.48 -11.55 -18.42
CA CYS A 92 -3.08 -11.22 -18.70
C CYS A 92 -2.97 -10.24 -19.87
#